data_AF-A0A8T6P7D0-F1
#
_entry.id   AF-A0A8T6P7D0-F1
#
_cell.length_a   1.000
_cell.length_b   1.000
_cell.length_c   1.000
_cell.angle_alpha   90.00
_cell.angle_beta   90.00
_cell.angle_gamma   90.00
#
_symmetry.space_group_name_H-M   'P 1'
#
loop_
_entity.id
_entity.type
_entity.pdbx_description
1 polymer ?
#
loop_
_entity_poly.entity_id
_entity_poly.type
_entity_poly.pdbx_seq_one_letter_code
_entity_poly.pdbx_strand_id
1 'polypeptide(L)'
;MNGMNNHWTPDQPIGRVLRASTSGFSAGTRISHIEQPEFGMLVRAQPQNGSTREPIYGLLYNIHIDDDPMIRQLVLADSVSEETINDQHHHRLVPVEMSVLAVGFRAYDGSLRHALPPRPPLSLDPVFLCTADEVQELATRFDYFRVVLSSSQVPSEQLVAANLLLAAQTLPAHEQYPFLVSAGRELARLLSNDMARLDHLLRLIYPGEPA
;
A
#
# COMPACT_ATOMS: atom_id res chain seq x y z
N MET A 1 -10.45 -15.84 25.28
CA MET A 1 -9.08 -15.57 25.76
C MET A 1 -8.43 -14.61 24.77
N ASN A 2 -8.13 -13.41 25.28
CA ASN A 2 -7.48 -12.24 24.68
C ASN A 2 -7.50 -12.08 23.15
N GLY A 3 -8.54 -11.41 22.64
CA GLY A 3 -8.42 -10.61 21.42
C GLY A 3 -7.55 -9.40 21.72
N MET A 4 -6.39 -9.31 21.07
CA MET A 4 -5.55 -8.12 21.07
C MET A 4 -6.31 -7.01 20.32
N ASN A 5 -6.99 -6.15 21.08
CA ASN A 5 -7.53 -4.90 20.58
C ASN A 5 -6.38 -3.95 20.23
N ASN A 6 -5.82 -4.08 19.02
CA ASN A 6 -4.98 -3.04 18.43
C ASN A 6 -5.85 -1.80 18.19
N HIS A 7 -5.89 -0.90 19.16
CA HIS A 7 -6.48 0.44 19.01
C HIS A 7 -5.55 1.29 18.14
N TRP A 8 -5.57 1.05 16.83
CA TRP A 8 -5.04 1.99 15.87
C TRP A 8 -6.07 3.08 15.62
N THR A 9 -5.64 4.34 15.69
CA THR A 9 -6.42 5.48 15.24
C THR A 9 -5.90 5.92 13.87
N PRO A 10 -6.78 6.21 12.89
CA PRO A 10 -6.38 6.74 11.58
C PRO A 10 -5.61 8.07 11.60
N ASP A 11 -5.41 8.63 12.79
CA ASP A 11 -4.70 9.89 13.03
C ASP A 11 -3.21 9.72 13.33
N GLN A 12 -2.68 8.48 13.43
CA GLN A 12 -1.24 8.25 13.64
C GLN A 12 -0.51 7.87 12.34
N PRO A 13 0.59 8.56 11.99
CA PRO A 13 1.35 8.21 10.79
C PRO A 13 2.09 6.89 10.96
N ILE A 14 2.04 6.05 9.92
CA ILE A 14 2.78 4.79 9.82
C ILE A 14 4.23 4.99 9.38
N GLY A 15 4.60 6.19 8.95
CA GLY A 15 5.94 6.50 8.48
C GLY A 15 6.08 7.92 7.98
N ARG A 16 7.23 8.22 7.37
CA ARG A 16 7.51 9.53 6.75
C ARG A 16 8.18 9.36 5.41
N VAL A 17 7.82 10.22 4.46
CA VAL A 17 8.42 10.23 3.12
C VAL A 17 9.94 10.45 3.21
N LEU A 18 10.71 9.61 2.51
CA LEU A 18 12.18 9.75 2.38
C LEU A 18 12.52 10.45 1.06
N ARG A 19 12.05 9.87 -0.04
CA ARG A 19 12.25 10.33 -1.42
C ARG A 19 10.94 10.25 -2.19
N ALA A 20 10.76 11.10 -3.19
CA ALA A 20 9.51 11.17 -3.94
C ALA A 20 9.67 11.68 -5.37
N SER A 21 8.71 11.28 -6.21
CA SER A 21 8.47 11.73 -7.58
C SER A 21 6.96 11.81 -7.83
N THR A 22 6.52 12.30 -8.98
CA THR A 22 5.08 12.33 -9.29
C THR A 22 4.50 10.94 -9.49
N SER A 23 5.30 9.93 -9.85
CA SER A 23 4.83 8.55 -10.01
C SER A 23 4.75 7.77 -8.69
N GLY A 24 5.32 8.28 -7.60
CA GLY A 24 5.36 7.54 -6.34
C GLY A 24 6.42 8.07 -5.38
N PHE A 25 6.49 7.47 -4.21
CA PHE A 25 7.41 7.86 -3.15
C PHE A 25 7.85 6.64 -2.34
N SER A 26 8.90 6.81 -1.55
CA SER A 26 9.22 5.85 -0.50
C SER A 26 9.13 6.49 0.87
N ALA A 27 8.84 5.66 1.87
CA ALA A 27 8.61 6.08 3.23
C ALA A 27 9.38 5.20 4.21
N GLY A 28 10.05 5.83 5.17
CA GLY A 28 10.74 5.16 6.25
C GLY A 28 9.79 4.93 7.41
N THR A 29 9.81 3.73 7.98
CA THR A 29 9.14 3.41 9.23
C THR A 29 10.03 2.67 10.21
N ARG A 30 9.61 2.63 11.47
CA ARG A 30 10.26 1.86 12.53
C ARG A 30 9.75 0.42 12.46
N ILE A 31 10.60 -0.53 12.82
CA ILE A 31 10.23 -1.96 12.86
C ILE A 31 8.98 -2.20 13.73
N SER A 32 8.82 -1.47 14.84
CA SER A 32 7.63 -1.57 15.70
C SER A 32 6.30 -1.23 15.02
N HIS A 33 6.32 -0.61 13.83
CA HIS A 33 5.12 -0.26 13.07
C HIS A 33 4.97 -1.10 11.78
N ILE A 34 5.81 -2.11 11.56
CA ILE A 34 5.76 -2.94 10.34
C ILE A 34 4.59 -3.94 10.32
N GLU A 35 4.00 -4.26 11.48
CA GLU A 35 2.96 -5.29 11.56
C GLU A 35 1.64 -4.91 10.87
N GLN A 36 1.45 -3.62 10.52
CA GLN A 36 0.19 -3.14 9.95
C GLN A 36 0.23 -2.91 8.44
N PRO A 37 1.26 -2.28 7.84
CA PRO A 37 1.30 -2.07 6.41
C PRO A 37 1.47 -3.40 5.66
N GLU A 38 0.57 -3.67 4.72
CA GLU A 38 0.62 -4.85 3.85
C GLU A 38 0.69 -4.43 2.38
N PHE A 39 1.25 -5.32 1.55
CA PHE A 39 1.25 -5.15 0.10
C PHE A 39 -0.18 -4.97 -0.43
N GLY A 40 -0.40 -3.95 -1.28
CA GLY A 40 -1.71 -3.60 -1.82
C GLY A 40 -2.52 -2.63 -0.96
N MET A 41 -2.08 -2.31 0.26
CA MET A 41 -2.75 -1.29 1.09
C MET A 41 -2.66 0.10 0.47
N LEU A 42 -3.75 0.85 0.62
CA LEU A 42 -3.82 2.24 0.24
C LEU A 42 -3.27 3.11 1.36
N VAL A 43 -2.37 4.02 1.01
CA VAL A 43 -1.77 4.99 1.91
C VAL A 43 -1.95 6.40 1.35
N ARG A 44 -1.89 7.39 2.24
CA ARG A 44 -1.84 8.80 1.87
C ARG A 44 -0.62 9.49 2.47
N ALA A 45 0.14 10.18 1.63
CA ALA A 45 1.10 11.18 2.07
C ALA A 45 0.36 12.51 2.24
N GLN A 46 0.33 13.02 3.48
CA GLN A 46 -0.37 14.25 3.80
C GLN A 46 0.62 15.39 4.06
N PRO A 47 0.49 16.53 3.36
CA PRO A 47 1.26 17.72 3.69
C PRO A 47 0.98 18.20 5.12
N GLN A 48 1.97 18.77 5.78
CA GLN A 48 1.79 19.30 7.14
C GLN A 48 0.70 20.39 7.19
N ASN A 49 0.04 20.50 8.36
CA ASN A 49 -1.03 21.47 8.61
C ASN A 49 -0.62 22.90 8.18
N GLY A 50 -1.49 23.56 7.40
CA GLY A 50 -1.23 24.89 6.84
C GLY A 50 -0.59 24.89 5.45
N SER A 51 -0.25 23.72 4.89
CA SER A 51 0.25 23.58 3.52
C SER A 51 -0.88 23.63 2.49
N THR A 52 -0.69 24.41 1.42
CA THR A 52 -1.54 24.43 0.22
C THR A 52 -1.16 23.32 -0.77
N ARG A 53 -0.85 22.11 -0.28
CA ARG A 53 -0.45 20.99 -1.14
C ARG A 53 -1.49 19.89 -1.06
N GLU A 54 -1.64 19.17 -2.15
CA GLU A 54 -2.61 18.10 -2.27
C GLU A 54 -2.14 16.86 -1.49
N PRO A 55 -3.02 16.22 -0.69
CA PRO A 55 -2.82 14.85 -0.24
C PRO A 55 -2.67 13.91 -1.44
N ILE A 56 -1.68 13.03 -1.37
CA ILE A 56 -1.36 12.10 -2.45
C ILE A 56 -1.66 10.69 -1.97
N TYR A 57 -2.49 9.99 -2.74
CA TYR A 57 -2.90 8.61 -2.50
C TYR A 57 -2.03 7.66 -3.31
N GLY A 58 -1.64 6.55 -2.71
CA GLY A 58 -0.77 5.57 -3.33
C GLY A 58 -0.98 4.16 -2.82
N LEU A 59 -0.57 3.18 -3.63
CA LEU A 59 -0.57 1.76 -3.28
C LEU A 59 0.81 1.33 -2.81
N LEU A 60 0.86 0.69 -1.65
CA LEU A 60 2.08 0.08 -1.12
C LEU A 60 2.41 -1.17 -1.94
N TYR A 61 3.54 -1.16 -2.64
CA TYR A 61 3.93 -2.27 -3.55
C TYR A 61 5.23 -2.96 -3.16
N ASN A 62 5.97 -2.44 -2.18
CA ASN A 62 7.15 -3.10 -1.63
C ASN A 62 7.37 -2.63 -0.19
N ILE A 63 7.72 -3.57 0.69
CA ILE A 63 8.17 -3.28 2.06
C ILE A 63 9.53 -3.98 2.16
N HIS A 64 10.59 -3.19 2.17
CA HIS A 64 11.95 -3.69 2.19
C HIS A 64 12.62 -3.34 3.52
N ILE A 65 13.36 -4.30 4.06
CA ILE A 65 14.20 -4.12 5.24
C ILE A 65 15.63 -4.22 4.73
N ASP A 66 16.36 -3.10 4.78
CA ASP A 66 17.77 -3.10 4.38
C ASP A 66 18.60 -3.97 5.34
N ASP A 67 19.60 -4.65 4.78
CA ASP A 67 20.63 -5.34 5.56
C ASP A 67 21.36 -4.34 6.46
N ASP A 68 21.78 -4.78 7.65
CA ASP A 68 22.88 -4.09 8.34
C ASP A 68 24.02 -5.04 8.71
N PRO A 69 25.29 -4.55 8.64
CA PRO A 69 26.48 -5.33 8.93
C PRO A 69 26.41 -6.16 10.22
N MET A 70 25.73 -5.66 11.25
CA MET A 70 25.58 -6.34 12.54
C MET A 70 24.68 -7.59 12.44
N ILE A 71 23.58 -7.56 11.69
CA ILE A 71 22.77 -8.77 11.45
C ILE A 71 23.55 -9.79 10.65
N ARG A 72 24.32 -9.35 9.64
CA ARG A 72 25.18 -10.26 8.89
C ARG A 72 26.18 -10.97 9.80
N GLN A 73 26.71 -10.30 10.83
CA GLN A 73 27.57 -10.94 11.82
C GLN A 73 26.80 -11.87 12.77
N LEU A 74 25.62 -11.47 13.24
CA LEU A 74 24.79 -12.29 14.14
C LEU A 74 24.32 -13.59 13.47
N VAL A 75 23.95 -13.56 12.19
CA VAL A 75 23.55 -14.76 11.43
C VAL A 75 24.72 -15.75 11.26
N LEU A 76 25.96 -15.27 11.30
CA LEU A 76 27.15 -16.10 11.22
C LEU A 76 27.62 -16.63 12.60
N ALA A 77 27.00 -16.20 13.69
CA ALA A 77 27.35 -16.68 15.03
C ALA A 77 26.75 -18.07 15.29
N ASP A 78 27.49 -18.93 16.00
CA ASP A 78 27.05 -20.29 16.35
C ASP A 78 25.76 -20.31 17.18
N SER A 79 25.48 -19.23 17.92
CA SER A 79 24.23 -19.02 18.66
C SER A 79 23.99 -17.54 18.91
N VAL A 80 22.75 -17.09 18.67
CA VAL A 80 22.27 -15.75 19.04
C VAL A 80 21.20 -15.92 20.12
N SER A 81 21.27 -15.14 21.21
CA SER A 81 20.28 -15.23 22.28
C SER A 81 18.95 -14.56 21.88
N GLU A 82 17.83 -15.05 22.44
CA GLU A 82 16.51 -14.42 22.24
C GLU A 82 16.49 -12.95 22.72
N GLU A 83 17.24 -12.63 23.76
CA GLU A 83 17.39 -11.25 24.25
C GLU A 83 18.06 -10.35 23.21
N THR A 84 19.13 -10.82 22.56
CA THR A 84 19.79 -10.09 21.47
C THR A 84 18.86 -9.95 20.27
N ILE A 85 18.11 -10.99 19.90
CA ILE A 85 17.12 -10.93 18.82
C ILE A 85 16.05 -9.87 19.12
N ASN A 86 15.50 -9.89 20.34
CA ASN A 86 14.44 -8.96 20.76
C ASN A 86 14.93 -7.51 20.82
N ASP A 87 16.13 -7.27 21.34
CA ASP A 87 16.77 -5.96 21.35
C ASP A 87 16.96 -5.41 19.93
N GLN A 88 17.40 -6.26 18.99
CA GLN A 88 17.54 -5.90 17.58
C GLN A 88 16.20 -5.63 16.88
N HIS A 89 15.10 -6.25 17.31
CA HIS A 89 13.77 -5.93 16.77
C HIS A 89 13.21 -4.59 17.29
N HIS A 90 13.48 -4.25 18.56
CA HIS A 90 12.82 -3.11 19.21
C HIS A 90 13.64 -1.81 19.26
N HIS A 91 14.96 -1.88 19.39
CA HIS A 91 15.81 -0.70 19.61
C HIS A 91 16.63 -0.29 18.38
N ARG A 92 16.54 -1.05 17.30
CA ARG A 92 17.34 -0.83 16.11
C ARG A 92 16.74 0.25 15.21
N LEU A 93 17.62 1.11 14.69
CA LEU A 93 17.30 2.16 13.74
C LEU A 93 17.47 1.69 12.29
N VAL A 94 17.10 0.45 11.95
CA VAL A 94 17.01 0.09 10.52
C VAL A 94 15.75 0.73 9.95
N PRO A 95 15.88 1.59 8.93
CA PRO A 95 14.70 2.10 8.25
C PRO A 95 14.07 0.95 7.46
N VAL A 96 12.88 0.53 7.88
CA VAL A 96 12.01 -0.23 6.98
C VAL A 96 11.57 0.75 5.91
N GLU A 97 11.88 0.46 4.65
CA GLU A 97 11.49 1.30 3.52
C GLU A 97 10.27 0.72 2.80
N MET A 98 9.20 1.51 2.80
CA MET A 98 7.96 1.24 2.09
C MET A 98 7.98 1.97 0.75
N SER A 99 7.78 1.27 -0.36
CA SER A 99 7.66 1.86 -1.69
C SER A 99 6.21 1.96 -2.11
N VAL A 100 5.80 3.16 -2.53
CA VAL A 100 4.42 3.52 -2.82
C VAL A 100 4.29 4.03 -4.24
N LEU A 101 3.36 3.46 -5.00
CA LEU A 101 2.98 3.91 -6.33
C LEU A 101 1.86 4.95 -6.20
N ALA A 102 2.04 6.16 -6.73
CA ALA A 102 0.99 7.17 -6.70
C ALA A 102 -0.15 6.75 -7.64
N VAL A 103 -1.40 6.75 -7.13
CA VAL A 103 -2.60 6.38 -7.89
C VAL A 103 -3.64 7.47 -7.96
N GLY A 104 -3.52 8.50 -7.11
CA GLY A 104 -4.37 9.67 -7.17
C GLY A 104 -3.97 10.76 -6.19
N PHE A 105 -4.70 11.87 -6.23
CA PHE A 105 -4.53 12.98 -5.31
C PHE A 105 -5.85 13.71 -5.08
N ARG A 106 -5.96 14.41 -3.95
CA ARG A 106 -7.09 15.30 -3.66
C ARG A 106 -6.77 16.71 -4.13
N ALA A 107 -7.44 17.15 -5.18
CA ALA A 107 -7.28 18.50 -5.72
C ALA A 107 -7.81 19.58 -4.74
N TYR A 108 -7.46 20.83 -4.97
CA TYR A 108 -7.88 21.98 -4.15
C TYR A 108 -9.39 22.17 -4.04
N ASP A 109 -10.13 21.73 -5.06
CA ASP A 109 -11.60 21.74 -5.09
C ASP A 109 -12.22 20.59 -4.27
N GLY A 110 -11.39 19.76 -3.62
CA GLY A 110 -11.83 18.59 -2.87
C GLY A 110 -12.20 17.41 -3.75
N SER A 111 -11.92 17.41 -5.06
CA SER A 111 -12.13 16.26 -5.94
C SER A 111 -10.98 15.25 -5.86
N LEU A 112 -11.30 13.95 -5.91
CA LEU A 112 -10.33 12.87 -5.97
C LEU A 112 -10.05 12.63 -7.44
N ARG A 113 -8.79 12.70 -7.82
CA ARG A 113 -8.36 12.50 -9.21
C ARG A 113 -7.45 11.29 -9.28
N HIS A 114 -7.86 10.29 -10.05
CA HIS A 114 -7.08 9.09 -10.35
C HIS A 114 -6.05 9.37 -11.46
N ALA A 115 -5.08 10.23 -11.13
CA ALA A 115 -4.02 10.66 -12.02
C ALA A 115 -2.75 10.92 -11.21
N LEU A 116 -1.62 11.10 -11.90
CA LEU A 116 -0.40 11.54 -11.23
C LEU A 116 -0.62 12.91 -10.58
N PRO A 117 -0.17 13.13 -9.33
CA PRO A 117 -0.24 14.43 -8.70
C PRO A 117 0.59 15.47 -9.47
N PRO A 118 0.18 16.75 -9.44
CA PRO A 118 0.92 17.82 -10.11
C PRO A 118 2.31 18.06 -9.50
N ARG A 119 2.52 17.61 -8.25
CA ARG A 119 3.79 17.70 -7.51
C ARG A 119 3.95 16.46 -6.64
N PRO A 120 5.17 15.94 -6.44
CA PRO A 120 5.42 14.86 -5.47
C PRO A 120 5.12 15.31 -4.03
N PRO A 121 4.96 14.40 -3.05
CA PRO A 121 5.05 14.76 -1.64
C PRO A 121 6.49 15.21 -1.28
N LEU A 122 6.65 15.94 -0.17
CA LEU A 122 7.96 16.38 0.32
C LEU A 122 8.54 15.35 1.29
N SER A 123 9.87 15.33 1.40
CA SER A 123 10.54 14.57 2.45
C SER A 123 10.01 14.98 3.83
N LEU A 124 9.85 13.98 4.69
CA LEU A 124 9.26 14.08 6.02
C LEU A 124 7.75 14.33 6.09
N ASP A 125 7.04 14.45 4.95
CA ASP A 125 5.57 14.43 4.95
C ASP A 125 5.09 13.12 5.63
N PRO A 126 4.17 13.19 6.60
CA PRO A 126 3.63 12.01 7.26
C PRO A 126 2.83 11.14 6.29
N VAL A 127 3.00 9.83 6.43
CA VAL A 127 2.27 8.82 5.66
C VAL A 127 1.30 8.09 6.58
N PHE A 128 0.05 7.97 6.16
CA PHE A 128 -1.04 7.31 6.90
C PHE A 128 -1.61 6.17 6.08
N LEU A 129 -2.11 5.12 6.74
CA LEU A 129 -3.04 4.20 6.11
C LEU A 129 -4.33 4.96 5.79
N CYS A 130 -4.92 4.67 4.64
CA CYS A 130 -6.22 5.22 4.30
C CYS A 130 -7.32 4.62 5.18
N THR A 131 -8.33 5.42 5.50
CA THR A 131 -9.53 4.94 6.20
C THR A 131 -10.36 4.05 5.28
N ALA A 132 -11.30 3.28 5.84
CA ALA A 132 -12.27 2.51 5.04
C ALA A 132 -13.01 3.40 4.03
N ASP A 133 -13.42 4.61 4.44
CA ASP A 133 -14.11 5.56 3.57
C ASP A 133 -13.22 6.04 2.41
N GLU A 134 -11.95 6.34 2.68
CA GLU A 134 -10.99 6.75 1.64
C GLU A 134 -10.69 5.60 0.67
N VAL A 135 -10.56 4.37 1.18
CA VAL A 135 -10.39 3.16 0.36
C VAL A 135 -11.60 2.97 -0.54
N GLN A 136 -12.81 3.07 0.00
CA GLN A 136 -14.05 2.93 -0.78
C GLN A 136 -14.18 4.04 -1.83
N GLU A 137 -13.94 5.30 -1.48
CA GLU A 137 -14.00 6.44 -2.41
C GLU A 137 -13.06 6.22 -3.60
N LEU A 138 -11.83 5.78 -3.34
CA LEU A 138 -10.84 5.55 -4.38
C LEU A 138 -11.17 4.31 -5.23
N ALA A 139 -11.56 3.22 -4.59
CA ALA A 139 -11.79 1.93 -5.23
C ALA A 139 -13.10 1.87 -6.05
N THR A 140 -14.11 2.70 -5.75
CA THR A 140 -15.43 2.63 -6.41
C THR A 140 -15.39 2.91 -7.91
N ARG A 141 -14.47 3.77 -8.36
CA ARG A 141 -14.43 4.21 -9.78
C ARG A 141 -13.49 3.40 -10.66
N PHE A 142 -12.61 2.58 -10.09
CA PHE A 142 -11.59 1.79 -10.81
C PHE A 142 -10.66 2.56 -11.77
N ASP A 143 -10.83 3.89 -11.91
CA ASP A 143 -10.10 4.75 -12.84
C ASP A 143 -8.57 4.66 -12.65
N TYR A 144 -8.11 4.36 -11.42
CA TYR A 144 -6.69 4.15 -11.11
C TYR A 144 -6.05 2.89 -11.68
N PHE A 145 -6.83 1.88 -12.12
CA PHE A 145 -6.27 0.66 -12.71
C PHE A 145 -5.35 0.98 -13.88
N ARG A 146 -5.68 2.00 -14.68
CA ARG A 146 -4.83 2.45 -15.80
C ARG A 146 -3.46 2.94 -15.32
N VAL A 147 -3.42 3.67 -14.20
CA VAL A 147 -2.17 4.16 -13.61
C VAL A 147 -1.32 2.99 -13.13
N VAL A 148 -1.95 2.00 -12.49
CA VAL A 148 -1.23 0.82 -11.98
C VAL A 148 -0.73 -0.09 -13.11
N LEU A 149 -1.60 -0.45 -14.06
CA LEU A 149 -1.30 -1.37 -15.15
C LEU A 149 -0.31 -0.82 -16.19
N SER A 150 -0.12 0.51 -16.23
CA SER A 150 0.88 1.17 -17.08
C SER A 150 2.25 1.34 -16.40
N SER A 151 2.34 1.06 -15.10
CA SER A 151 3.60 1.16 -14.36
C SER A 151 4.45 -0.09 -14.57
N SER A 152 5.56 0.06 -15.29
CA SER A 152 6.48 -1.06 -15.59
C SER A 152 7.40 -1.45 -14.44
N GLN A 153 7.41 -0.67 -13.35
CA GLN A 153 8.34 -0.82 -12.22
C GLN A 153 7.73 -1.59 -11.04
N VAL A 154 6.50 -2.10 -11.17
CA VAL A 154 5.77 -2.76 -10.09
C VAL A 154 5.12 -4.06 -10.59
N PRO A 155 4.88 -5.04 -9.70
CA PRO A 155 4.09 -6.23 -10.03
C PRO A 155 2.60 -5.86 -10.16
N SER A 156 2.22 -5.27 -11.30
CA SER A 156 0.97 -4.55 -11.46
C SER A 156 -0.30 -5.37 -11.20
N GLU A 157 -0.35 -6.62 -11.66
CA GLU A 157 -1.48 -7.54 -11.52
C GLU A 157 -1.66 -7.95 -10.06
N GLN A 158 -0.55 -8.30 -9.41
CA GLN A 158 -0.56 -8.63 -7.98
C GLN A 158 -0.99 -7.43 -7.15
N LEU A 159 -0.49 -6.23 -7.50
CA LEU A 159 -0.80 -5.00 -6.78
C LEU A 159 -2.28 -4.64 -6.89
N VAL A 160 -2.86 -4.72 -8.09
CA VAL A 160 -4.30 -4.50 -8.30
C VAL A 160 -5.11 -5.56 -7.54
N ALA A 161 -4.74 -6.84 -7.65
CA ALA A 161 -5.48 -7.92 -7.01
C ALA A 161 -5.47 -7.80 -5.48
N ALA A 162 -4.30 -7.59 -4.89
CA ALA A 162 -4.16 -7.39 -3.44
C ALA A 162 -4.97 -6.19 -2.96
N ASN A 163 -4.89 -5.07 -3.68
CA ASN A 163 -5.68 -3.89 -3.34
C ASN A 163 -7.20 -4.14 -3.42
N LEU A 164 -7.67 -4.89 -4.42
CA LEU A 164 -9.10 -5.21 -4.55
C LEU A 164 -9.58 -6.13 -3.43
N LEU A 165 -8.80 -7.12 -3.03
CA LEU A 165 -9.14 -8.01 -1.92
C LEU A 165 -9.17 -7.25 -0.59
N LEU A 166 -8.25 -6.31 -0.38
CA LEU A 166 -8.25 -5.44 0.80
C LEU A 166 -9.43 -4.45 0.78
N ALA A 167 -9.72 -3.84 -0.36
CA ALA A 167 -10.86 -2.93 -0.51
C ALA A 167 -12.20 -3.64 -0.28
N ALA A 168 -12.35 -4.86 -0.81
CA ALA A 168 -13.55 -5.67 -0.59
C ALA A 168 -13.79 -5.96 0.89
N GLN A 169 -12.75 -6.19 1.70
CA GLN A 169 -12.88 -6.43 3.14
C GLN A 169 -13.41 -5.21 3.91
N THR A 170 -13.31 -4.00 3.35
CA THR A 170 -13.91 -2.79 3.95
C THR A 170 -15.42 -2.69 3.74
N LEU A 171 -15.98 -3.51 2.84
CA LEU A 171 -17.41 -3.52 2.49
C LEU A 171 -18.18 -4.57 3.29
N PRO A 172 -19.51 -4.39 3.48
CA PRO A 172 -20.38 -5.43 3.99
C PRO A 172 -20.25 -6.73 3.19
N ALA A 173 -20.31 -7.89 3.85
CA ALA A 173 -20.07 -9.20 3.24
C ALA A 173 -20.89 -9.47 1.95
N HIS A 174 -22.11 -8.95 1.87
CA HIS A 174 -22.99 -9.11 0.71
C HIS A 174 -22.62 -8.24 -0.49
N GLU A 175 -21.78 -7.21 -0.31
CA GLU A 175 -21.31 -6.30 -1.37
C GLU A 175 -19.93 -6.68 -1.93
N GLN A 176 -19.16 -7.49 -1.18
CA GLN A 176 -17.77 -7.85 -1.55
C GLN A 176 -17.69 -8.55 -2.90
N TYR A 177 -18.52 -9.58 -3.12
CA TYR A 177 -18.53 -10.30 -4.39
C TYR A 177 -19.02 -9.43 -5.56
N PRO A 178 -20.16 -8.70 -5.47
CA PRO A 178 -20.57 -7.73 -6.49
C PRO A 178 -19.49 -6.69 -6.84
N PHE A 179 -18.75 -6.19 -5.84
CA PHE A 179 -17.63 -5.28 -6.04
C PHE A 179 -16.51 -5.92 -6.86
N LEU A 180 -16.05 -7.11 -6.49
CA LEU A 180 -15.00 -7.84 -7.22
C LEU A 180 -15.41 -8.19 -8.65
N VAL A 181 -16.68 -8.56 -8.88
CA VAL A 181 -17.22 -8.79 -10.23
C VAL A 181 -17.18 -7.52 -11.08
N SER A 182 -17.53 -6.38 -10.49
CA SER A 182 -17.51 -5.09 -11.17
C SER A 182 -16.07 -4.67 -11.52
N ALA A 183 -15.14 -4.87 -10.59
CA ALA A 183 -13.71 -4.66 -10.83
C ALA A 183 -13.18 -5.56 -11.96
N GLY A 184 -13.51 -6.85 -11.94
CA GLY A 184 -13.11 -7.83 -12.96
C GLY A 184 -13.62 -7.48 -14.36
N ARG A 185 -14.84 -6.96 -14.48
CA ARG A 185 -15.40 -6.46 -15.76
C ARG A 185 -14.61 -5.27 -16.31
N GLU A 186 -14.25 -4.33 -15.45
CA GLU A 186 -13.43 -3.19 -15.84
C GLU A 186 -12.03 -3.63 -16.28
N LEU A 187 -11.42 -4.57 -15.54
CA LEU A 187 -10.12 -5.14 -15.91
C LEU A 187 -10.18 -5.89 -17.24
N ALA A 188 -11.25 -6.64 -17.51
CA ALA A 188 -11.46 -7.29 -18.80
C ALA A 188 -11.57 -6.28 -19.96
N ARG A 189 -12.17 -5.12 -19.71
CA ARG A 189 -12.21 -4.02 -20.68
C ARG A 189 -10.82 -3.44 -20.94
N LEU A 190 -10.05 -3.19 -19.88
CA LEU A 190 -8.70 -2.61 -19.95
C LEU A 190 -7.67 -3.54 -20.59
N LEU A 191 -7.76 -4.84 -20.32
CA LEU A 191 -6.84 -5.87 -20.78
C LEU A 191 -7.42 -6.71 -21.93
N SER A 192 -8.39 -6.17 -22.67
CA SER A 192 -9.06 -6.87 -23.78
C SER A 192 -8.10 -7.34 -24.89
N ASN A 193 -6.95 -6.70 -25.03
CA ASN A 193 -5.88 -7.07 -25.97
C ASN A 193 -4.77 -7.91 -25.33
N ASP A 194 -4.86 -8.26 -24.05
CA ASP A 194 -3.87 -9.06 -23.32
C ASP A 194 -4.55 -10.09 -22.41
N MET A 195 -5.08 -11.14 -23.05
CA MET A 195 -5.84 -12.19 -22.37
C MET A 195 -5.01 -12.97 -21.36
N ALA A 196 -3.69 -13.08 -21.56
CA ALA A 196 -2.81 -13.78 -20.63
C ALA A 196 -2.68 -13.02 -19.30
N ARG A 197 -2.47 -11.69 -19.36
CA ARG A 197 -2.46 -10.85 -18.16
C ARG A 197 -3.82 -10.84 -17.48
N LEU A 198 -4.91 -10.77 -18.24
CA LEU A 198 -6.26 -10.80 -17.69
C LEU A 198 -6.55 -12.11 -16.94
N ASP A 199 -6.26 -13.26 -17.55
CA ASP A 199 -6.47 -14.57 -16.91
C ASP A 199 -5.68 -14.70 -15.61
N HIS A 200 -4.41 -14.27 -15.62
CA HIS A 200 -3.59 -14.27 -14.41
C HIS A 200 -4.22 -13.41 -13.30
N LEU A 201 -4.62 -12.18 -13.61
CA LEU A 201 -5.19 -11.25 -12.64
C LEU A 201 -6.53 -11.76 -12.09
N LEU A 202 -7.42 -12.28 -12.95
CA LEU A 202 -8.71 -12.81 -12.51
C LEU A 202 -8.56 -13.98 -11.53
N ARG A 203 -7.56 -14.86 -11.72
CA ARG A 203 -7.27 -15.95 -10.78
C ARG A 203 -6.76 -15.46 -9.42
N LEU A 204 -6.15 -14.27 -9.36
CA LEU A 204 -5.69 -13.68 -8.10
C LEU A 204 -6.85 -13.12 -7.28
N ILE A 205 -7.83 -12.47 -7.93
CA ILE A 205 -9.00 -11.89 -7.23
C ILE A 205 -10.13 -12.90 -7.01
N TYR A 206 -10.14 -13.98 -7.79
CA TYR A 206 -11.08 -15.07 -7.69
C TYR A 206 -10.34 -16.39 -7.92
N PRO A 207 -9.68 -16.95 -6.89
CA PRO A 207 -9.22 -18.32 -6.97
C PRO A 207 -10.49 -19.16 -7.18
N GLY A 208 -10.64 -19.79 -8.35
CA GLY A 208 -11.70 -20.78 -8.53
C GLY A 208 -11.64 -21.78 -7.37
N GLU A 209 -12.79 -22.30 -6.94
CA GLU A 209 -12.82 -23.35 -5.91
C GLU A 209 -11.70 -24.38 -6.20
N PRO A 210 -10.93 -24.79 -5.19
CA PRO A 210 -9.93 -25.83 -5.39
C PRO A 210 -10.63 -27.04 -6.00
N ALA A 211 -10.14 -27.46 -7.16
CA ALA A 211 -10.60 -28.66 -7.85
C ALA A 211 -10.46 -29.92 -6.98
#